data_AF-A0A537E6N6-F1
#
_entry.id   AF-A0A537E6N6-F1
#
_cell.length_a   1.000
_cell.length_b   1.000
_cell.length_c   1.000
_cell.angle_alpha   90.00
_cell.angle_beta   90.00
_cell.angle_gamma   90.00
#
_symmetry.space_group_name_H-M   'P 1'
#
loop_
_entity.id
_entity.type
_entity.pdbx_description
1 polymer ?
#
loop_
_entity_poly.entity_id
_entity_poly.type
_entity_poly.pdbx_seq_one_letter_code
_entity_poly.pdbx_strand_id
1 'polypeptide(L)'
;MEKPSWTPIVLSGAVPREATDLLAILVMGIVAVEASLAALSPTLFGSRLWLSLLVAPPTCALASVSTTTRRTREELALFAYGGSGWQILLRYFIRGAIIALVAFSPVILQEFLTTTSILNLVAAVIVLLLTGGSFYSLPSLRRIRSSSFVENYKS
;
A
#
# COMPACT_ATOMS: atom_id res chain seq x y z
N MET A 1 -19.93 -15.89 -23.93
CA MET A 1 -18.56 -15.57 -23.49
C MET A 1 -18.58 -15.45 -21.97
N GLU A 2 -17.88 -16.32 -21.26
CA GLU A 2 -17.80 -16.27 -19.80
C GLU A 2 -17.18 -14.93 -19.37
N LYS A 3 -17.78 -14.26 -18.38
CA LYS A 3 -17.19 -13.04 -17.82
C LYS A 3 -15.81 -13.42 -17.25
N PRO A 4 -14.72 -12.75 -17.66
CA PRO A 4 -13.41 -13.04 -17.11
C PRO A 4 -13.43 -12.93 -15.59
N SER A 5 -12.79 -13.88 -14.92
CA SER A 5 -12.69 -13.86 -13.45
C SER A 5 -11.99 -12.57 -13.01
N TRP A 6 -12.46 -12.00 -11.90
CA TRP A 6 -11.97 -10.73 -11.36
C TRP A 6 -10.59 -10.86 -10.70
N THR A 7 -10.20 -12.08 -10.31
CA THR A 7 -8.95 -12.41 -9.63
C THR A 7 -7.68 -12.06 -10.43
N PRO A 8 -7.53 -12.41 -11.72
CA PRO A 8 -6.34 -12.03 -12.50
C PRO A 8 -6.21 -10.51 -12.68
N ILE A 9 -7.32 -9.78 -12.76
CA ILE A 9 -7.32 -8.33 -12.94
C ILE A 9 -6.75 -7.63 -11.70
N VAL A 10 -7.15 -8.10 -10.52
CA VAL A 10 -6.67 -7.57 -9.23
C VAL A 10 -5.21 -7.97 -9.00
N LEU A 11 -4.85 -9.24 -9.20
CA LEU A 11 -3.51 -9.75 -8.89
C LEU A 11 -2.44 -9.23 -9.87
N SER A 12 -2.77 -9.06 -11.14
CA SER A 12 -1.82 -8.64 -12.18
C SER A 12 -1.19 -7.25 -11.95
N GLY A 13 -1.88 -6.36 -11.23
CA GLY A 13 -1.29 -5.07 -10.84
C GLY A 13 -1.29 -4.78 -9.35
N ALA A 14 -1.42 -5.84 -8.54
CA ALA A 14 -1.06 -5.78 -7.13
C ALA A 14 0.47 -5.74 -6.95
N VAL A 15 1.25 -6.28 -7.90
CA VAL A 15 2.71 -6.30 -7.82
C VAL A 15 3.27 -4.89 -8.03
N PRO A 16 4.07 -4.34 -7.10
CA PRO A 16 4.74 -3.06 -7.29
C PRO A 16 5.79 -3.18 -8.40
N ARG A 17 5.67 -2.35 -9.43
CA ARG A 17 6.57 -2.35 -10.61
C ARG A 17 7.01 -0.95 -11.03
N GLU A 18 6.39 0.08 -10.47
CA GLU A 18 6.69 1.46 -10.87
C GLU A 18 7.86 2.00 -10.05
N ALA A 19 8.67 2.88 -10.66
CA ALA A 19 9.81 3.51 -9.99
C ALA A 19 9.40 4.24 -8.69
N THR A 20 8.17 4.76 -8.65
CA THR A 20 7.58 5.42 -7.48
C THR A 20 7.25 4.45 -6.36
N ASP A 21 6.88 3.20 -6.67
CA ASP A 21 6.72 2.15 -5.66
C ASP A 21 8.07 1.72 -5.12
N LEU A 22 9.07 1.55 -5.98
CA LEU A 22 10.43 1.20 -5.57
C LEU A 22 11.01 2.30 -4.67
N LEU A 23 10.77 3.57 -5.00
CA LEU A 23 11.17 4.70 -4.17
C LEU A 23 10.41 4.73 -2.83
N ALA A 24 9.13 4.40 -2.82
CA ALA A 24 8.36 4.27 -1.59
C ALA A 24 8.91 3.16 -0.69
N ILE A 25 9.21 1.98 -1.27
CA ILE A 25 9.85 0.87 -0.58
C ILE A 25 11.20 1.30 -0.01
N LEU A 26 12.01 2.03 -0.79
CA LEU A 26 13.33 2.49 -0.37
C LEU A 26 13.24 3.49 0.80
N VAL A 27 12.37 4.50 0.70
CA VAL A 27 12.19 5.50 1.78
C VAL A 27 11.67 4.84 3.05
N MET A 28 10.63 4.00 2.95
CA MET A 28 10.12 3.27 4.11
C MET A 28 11.14 2.28 4.66
N GLY A 29 11.92 1.62 3.79
CA GLY A 29 12.97 0.70 4.17
C GLY A 29 14.12 1.36 4.93
N ILE A 30 14.56 2.56 4.51
CA ILE A 30 15.56 3.33 5.25
C ILE A 30 15.04 3.65 6.65
N VAL A 31 13.80 4.14 6.75
CA VAL A 31 13.19 4.43 8.07
C VAL A 31 13.03 3.16 8.92
N ALA A 32 12.71 2.04 8.30
CA ALA A 32 12.62 0.75 8.97
C ALA A 32 13.99 0.32 9.54
N VAL A 33 15.06 0.48 8.75
CA VAL A 33 16.44 0.18 9.18
C VAL A 33 16.89 1.13 10.30
N GLU A 34 16.63 2.43 10.16
CA GLU A 34 16.93 3.41 11.22
C GLU A 34 16.17 3.08 12.52
N ALA A 35 14.89 2.72 12.43
CA ALA A 35 14.10 2.30 13.59
C ALA A 35 14.62 1.00 14.24
N SER A 36 15.24 0.12 13.46
CA SER A 36 15.84 -1.14 13.95
C SER A 36 17.17 -0.93 14.70
N LEU A 37 17.91 0.13 14.33
CA LEU A 37 19.25 0.47 14.84
C LEU A 37 19.20 1.53 15.95
N ALA A 38 18.14 2.33 16.04
CA ALA A 38 18.00 3.38 17.03
C ALA A 38 18.02 2.82 18.47
N ALA A 39 18.95 3.32 19.29
CA ALA A 39 19.13 2.93 20.69
C ALA A 39 18.02 3.45 21.63
N LEU A 40 17.21 4.41 21.17
CA LEU A 40 16.18 5.09 21.95
C LEU A 40 14.80 4.89 21.30
N SER A 41 14.01 3.97 21.84
CA SER A 41 12.57 3.92 21.56
C SER A 41 11.82 4.77 22.58
N PRO A 42 10.91 5.67 22.19
CA PRO A 42 10.04 6.34 23.15
C PRO A 42 9.24 5.28 23.91
N THR A 43 9.44 5.23 25.22
CA THR A 43 8.91 4.23 26.15
C THR A 43 7.38 4.21 26.25
N LEU A 44 6.72 5.23 25.70
CA LEU A 44 5.25 5.41 25.74
C LEU A 44 4.46 4.38 24.93
N PHE A 45 5.05 3.71 23.92
CA PHE A 45 4.31 2.77 23.06
C PHE A 45 4.89 1.35 22.99
N GLY A 46 5.98 1.06 23.70
CA GLY A 46 6.53 -0.30 23.85
C GLY A 46 6.93 -1.04 22.55
N SER A 47 6.78 -0.43 21.36
CA SER A 47 7.09 -1.03 20.06
C SER A 47 7.81 -0.04 19.16
N ARG A 48 8.81 -0.52 18.43
CA ARG A 48 9.61 0.28 17.49
C ARG A 48 8.83 0.63 16.21
N LEU A 49 7.70 -0.05 16.01
CA LEU A 49 6.79 0.14 14.88
C LEU A 49 6.03 1.47 14.91
N TRP A 50 6.04 2.25 15.99
CA TRP A 50 5.30 3.52 16.00
C TRP A 50 5.85 4.55 15.00
N LEU A 51 7.16 4.57 14.75
CA LEU A 51 7.78 5.42 13.71
C LEU A 51 7.35 5.00 12.30
N SER A 52 7.12 3.71 12.08
CA SER A 52 6.61 3.20 10.80
C SER A 52 5.21 3.73 10.49
N LEU A 53 4.37 3.91 11.51
CA LEU A 53 3.02 4.46 11.37
C LEU A 53 2.99 5.95 11.00
N LEU A 54 4.05 6.70 11.27
CA LEU A 54 4.14 8.11 10.87
C LEU A 54 4.62 8.28 9.43
N VAL A 55 5.49 7.39 8.95
CA VAL A 55 6.13 7.51 7.63
C VAL A 55 5.40 6.73 6.54
N ALA A 56 4.83 5.56 6.86
CA ALA A 56 4.14 4.73 5.87
C ALA A 56 2.90 5.42 5.24
N PRO A 57 2.04 6.14 5.98
CA PRO A 57 0.89 6.82 5.39
C PRO A 57 1.24 7.90 4.35
N PRO A 58 2.12 8.89 4.62
CA PRO A 58 2.43 9.93 3.66
C PRO A 58 3.21 9.38 2.46
N THR A 59 4.13 8.44 2.66
CA THR A 59 4.92 7.86 1.56
C THR A 59 4.06 7.04 0.60
N CYS A 60 3.17 6.20 1.12
CA CYS A 60 2.20 5.45 0.29
C CYS A 60 1.23 6.38 -0.45
N ALA A 61 0.75 7.44 0.20
CA ALA A 61 -0.13 8.40 -0.44
C ALA A 61 0.58 9.16 -1.58
N LEU A 62 1.81 9.63 -1.35
CA LEU A 62 2.62 10.33 -2.36
C LEU A 62 2.98 9.43 -3.54
N ALA A 63 3.39 8.19 -3.27
CA ALA A 63 3.67 7.20 -4.31
C ALA A 63 2.44 6.98 -5.21
N SER A 64 1.26 6.86 -4.59
CA SER A 64 0.01 6.70 -5.32
C SER A 64 -0.38 7.91 -6.17
N VAL A 65 -0.12 9.13 -5.68
CA VAL A 65 -0.40 10.39 -6.40
C VAL A 65 0.56 10.63 -7.57
N SER A 66 1.84 10.27 -7.42
CA SER A 66 2.88 10.55 -8.42
C SER A 66 2.67 9.88 -9.79
N THR A 67 1.87 8.83 -9.85
CA THR A 67 1.59 8.04 -11.07
C THR A 67 0.14 8.17 -11.55
N THR A 68 -0.56 9.21 -11.10
CA THR A 68 -1.99 9.40 -11.34
C THR A 68 -2.39 9.41 -12.81
N THR A 69 -1.63 10.07 -13.69
CA THR A 69 -1.95 10.20 -15.12
C THR A 69 -1.90 8.90 -15.90
N ARG A 70 -0.95 8.02 -15.57
CA ARG A 70 -0.86 6.68 -16.16
C ARG A 70 -1.95 5.77 -15.59
N ARG A 71 -2.17 5.84 -14.28
CA ARG A 71 -3.17 5.03 -13.57
C ARG A 71 -4.59 5.35 -13.97
N THR A 72 -4.94 6.60 -14.25
CA THR A 72 -6.29 6.93 -14.74
C THR A 72 -6.61 6.25 -16.06
N ARG A 73 -5.64 6.14 -16.99
CA ARG A 73 -5.83 5.42 -18.25
C ARG A 73 -6.03 3.91 -18.04
N GLU A 74 -5.25 3.30 -17.14
CA GLU A 74 -5.43 1.89 -16.78
C GLU A 74 -6.78 1.65 -16.10
N GLU A 75 -7.19 2.54 -15.19
CA GLU A 75 -8.48 2.47 -14.51
C GLU A 75 -9.64 2.59 -15.50
N LEU A 76 -9.60 3.55 -16.43
CA LEU A 76 -10.62 3.70 -17.48
C LEU A 76 -10.69 2.47 -18.39
N ALA A 77 -9.56 1.90 -18.79
CA ALA A 77 -9.53 0.67 -19.55
C ALA A 77 -10.20 -0.48 -18.79
N LEU A 78 -9.87 -0.64 -17.49
CA LEU A 78 -10.48 -1.67 -16.65
C LEU A 78 -12.00 -1.50 -16.51
N PHE A 79 -12.49 -0.27 -16.41
CA PHE A 79 -13.93 0.00 -16.42
C PHE A 79 -14.58 -0.33 -17.77
N ALA A 80 -13.93 -0.01 -18.89
CA ALA A 80 -14.43 -0.34 -20.24
C ALA A 80 -14.57 -1.86 -20.46
N TYR A 81 -13.69 -2.67 -19.83
CA TYR A 81 -13.78 -4.13 -19.84
C TYR A 81 -14.78 -4.70 -18.81
N GLY A 82 -15.58 -3.85 -18.16
CA GLY A 82 -16.60 -4.26 -17.18
C GLY A 82 -16.07 -4.44 -15.75
N GLY A 83 -14.88 -3.92 -15.45
CA GLY A 83 -14.31 -3.90 -14.11
C GLY A 83 -15.09 -2.98 -13.16
N SER A 84 -15.17 -3.36 -11.89
CA SER A 84 -15.84 -2.55 -10.87
C SER A 84 -14.85 -1.66 -10.11
N GLY A 85 -15.32 -0.51 -9.61
CA GLY A 85 -14.51 0.36 -8.76
C GLY A 85 -13.98 -0.35 -7.50
N TRP A 86 -14.71 -1.35 -7.01
CA TRP A 86 -14.26 -2.20 -5.89
C TRP A 86 -13.03 -3.05 -6.26
N GLN A 87 -12.97 -3.60 -7.46
CA GLN A 87 -11.81 -4.37 -7.92
C GLN A 87 -10.56 -3.50 -8.03
N ILE A 88 -10.72 -2.27 -8.51
CA ILE A 88 -9.62 -1.30 -8.62
C ILE A 88 -9.13 -0.88 -7.23
N LEU A 89 -10.04 -0.64 -6.29
CA LEU A 89 -9.70 -0.38 -4.89
C LEU A 89 -8.89 -1.55 -4.31
N LEU A 90 -9.38 -2.79 -4.47
CA LEU A 90 -8.71 -3.98 -3.96
C LEU A 90 -7.31 -4.14 -4.55
N ARG A 91 -7.15 -3.88 -5.85
CA ARG A 91 -5.85 -3.91 -6.55
C ARG A 91 -4.83 -2.99 -5.90
N TYR A 92 -5.21 -1.73 -5.66
CA TYR A 92 -4.33 -0.75 -5.04
C TYR A 92 -4.11 -0.99 -3.54
N PHE A 93 -5.13 -1.51 -2.85
CA PHE A 93 -4.99 -1.91 -1.46
C PHE A 93 -3.94 -3.01 -1.29
N ILE A 94 -4.03 -4.07 -2.09
CA ILE A 94 -3.06 -5.18 -2.05
C ILE A 94 -1.66 -4.68 -2.43
N ARG A 95 -1.54 -3.79 -3.42
CA ARG A 95 -0.25 -3.18 -3.78
C ARG A 95 0.37 -2.40 -2.64
N GLY A 96 -0.39 -1.55 -1.96
CA GLY A 96 0.07 -0.82 -0.78
C GLY A 96 0.47 -1.75 0.37
N ALA A 97 -0.29 -2.84 0.57
CA ALA A 97 0.03 -3.86 1.57
C ALA A 97 1.36 -4.58 1.25
N ILE A 98 1.59 -4.96 -0.01
CA ILE A 98 2.86 -5.59 -0.45
C ILE A 98 4.03 -4.62 -0.25
N ILE A 99 3.87 -3.35 -0.66
CA ILE A 99 4.89 -2.32 -0.49
C ILE A 99 5.28 -2.17 0.99
N ALA A 100 4.29 -2.07 1.88
CA ALA A 100 4.53 -1.96 3.32
C ALA A 100 5.20 -3.24 3.87
N LEU A 101 4.74 -4.42 3.48
CA LEU A 101 5.32 -5.69 3.92
C LEU A 101 6.79 -5.81 3.51
N VAL A 102 7.12 -5.47 2.27
CA VAL A 102 8.50 -5.54 1.77
C VAL A 102 9.38 -4.54 2.52
N ALA A 103 8.93 -3.29 2.66
CA ALA A 103 9.71 -2.24 3.31
C ALA A 103 9.98 -2.52 4.79
N PHE A 104 9.01 -3.09 5.51
CA PHE A 104 9.12 -3.37 6.94
C PHE A 104 9.53 -4.80 7.28
N SER A 105 9.77 -5.65 6.27
CA SER A 105 10.28 -7.02 6.45
C SER A 105 11.50 -7.14 7.39
N PRO A 106 12.53 -6.27 7.35
CA PRO A 106 13.67 -6.39 8.27
C PRO A 106 13.28 -6.13 9.73
N VAL A 107 12.35 -5.19 9.98
CA VAL A 107 11.87 -4.86 11.33
C VAL A 107 11.01 -6.00 11.87
N ILE A 108 10.12 -6.54 11.03
CA ILE A 108 9.27 -7.69 11.39
C ILE A 108 10.14 -8.90 11.75
N LEU A 109 11.20 -9.15 10.98
CA LEU A 109 12.14 -10.23 11.28
C LEU A 109 12.88 -10.01 12.61
N GLN A 110 13.36 -8.78 12.86
CA GLN A 110 14.04 -8.44 14.11
C GLN A 110 13.09 -8.58 15.32
N GLU A 111 11.86 -8.08 15.22
CA GLU A 111 10.87 -8.21 16.30
C GLU A 111 10.47 -9.68 16.49
N PHE A 112 10.35 -10.49 15.43
CA PHE A 112 10.11 -11.93 15.56
C PHE A 112 11.22 -12.65 16.34
N LEU A 113 12.47 -12.26 16.14
CA LEU A 113 13.61 -12.87 16.83
C LEU A 113 13.76 -12.42 18.29
N THR A 114 13.19 -11.27 18.67
CA THR A 114 13.40 -10.63 19.98
C THR A 114 12.17 -10.67 20.89
N THR A 115 10.98 -10.89 20.34
CA THR A 115 9.70 -10.76 21.06
C THR A 115 9.21 -12.09 21.61
N THR A 116 8.74 -12.11 22.86
CA THR A 116 8.17 -13.30 23.50
C THR A 116 6.69 -13.55 23.17
N SER A 117 5.96 -12.54 22.69
CA SER A 117 4.53 -12.62 22.33
C SER A 117 4.31 -12.49 20.83
N ILE A 118 4.03 -13.62 20.17
CA ILE A 118 3.70 -13.68 18.73
C ILE A 118 2.43 -12.88 18.40
N LEU A 119 1.46 -12.83 19.32
CA LEU A 119 0.20 -12.10 19.10
C LEU A 119 0.41 -10.61 18.87
N ASN A 120 1.35 -9.99 19.59
CA ASN A 120 1.66 -8.58 19.44
C ASN A 120 2.30 -8.28 18.08
N LEU A 121 3.21 -9.16 17.63
CA LEU A 121 3.82 -9.06 16.31
C LEU A 121 2.76 -9.16 15.20
N VAL A 122 1.89 -10.16 15.28
CA VAL A 122 0.82 -10.37 14.28
C VAL A 122 -0.12 -9.16 14.24
N ALA A 123 -0.54 -8.64 15.40
CA ALA A 123 -1.38 -7.46 15.46
C ALA A 123 -0.72 -6.24 14.81
N ALA A 124 0.57 -6.02 15.07
CA ALA A 124 1.30 -4.89 14.52
C ALA A 124 1.50 -5.01 13.00
N VAL A 125 1.79 -6.21 12.50
CA VAL A 125 1.84 -6.50 11.06
C VAL A 125 0.50 -6.24 10.39
N ILE A 126 -0.62 -6.67 10.99
CA ILE A 126 -1.96 -6.42 10.44
C ILE A 126 -2.23 -4.92 10.34
N VAL A 127 -1.95 -4.16 11.40
CA VAL A 127 -2.13 -2.69 11.40
C VAL A 127 -1.27 -2.04 10.31
N LEU A 128 -0.04 -2.50 10.13
CA LEU A 128 0.88 -1.98 9.12
C LEU A 128 0.39 -2.28 7.68
N LEU A 129 -0.15 -3.48 7.44
CA LEU A 129 -0.76 -3.84 6.15
C LEU A 129 -2.02 -3.02 5.87
N LEU A 130 -2.89 -2.87 6.87
CA LEU A 130 -4.12 -2.08 6.75
C LEU A 130 -3.82 -0.61 6.46
N THR A 131 -2.84 -0.03 7.15
CA THR A 131 -2.43 1.36 6.94
C THR A 131 -1.79 1.54 5.56
N GLY A 132 -0.80 0.72 5.20
CA GLY A 132 -0.17 0.77 3.87
C GLY A 132 -1.19 0.63 2.73
N GLY A 133 -2.06 -0.38 2.80
CA GLY A 133 -3.09 -0.61 1.79
C GLY A 133 -4.14 0.52 1.70
N SER A 134 -4.57 1.05 2.85
CA SER A 134 -5.59 2.11 2.89
C SER A 134 -5.07 3.43 2.32
N PHE A 135 -3.86 3.85 2.73
CA PHE A 135 -3.28 5.11 2.26
C PHE A 135 -2.85 5.07 0.80
N TYR A 136 -2.45 3.90 0.29
CA TYR A 136 -2.13 3.73 -1.12
C TYR A 136 -3.38 3.72 -2.01
N SER A 137 -4.50 3.16 -1.52
CA SER A 137 -5.76 3.09 -2.27
C SER A 137 -6.60 4.37 -2.20
N LEU A 138 -6.46 5.19 -1.15
CA LEU A 138 -7.19 6.46 -0.95
C LEU A 138 -7.22 7.40 -2.19
N PRO A 139 -6.08 7.67 -2.87
CA PRO A 139 -6.09 8.49 -4.07
C PRO A 139 -6.85 7.87 -5.25
N SER A 140 -6.89 6.54 -5.38
CA SER A 140 -7.72 5.88 -6.40
C SER A 140 -9.21 6.02 -6.10
N LEU A 141 -9.62 5.87 -4.84
CA LEU A 141 -11.00 6.07 -4.39
C LEU A 141 -11.51 7.48 -4.70
N ARG A 142 -10.68 8.50 -4.44
CA ARG A 142 -11.01 9.90 -4.77
C ARG A 142 -11.16 10.12 -6.28
N ARG A 143 -10.31 9.48 -7.10
CA ARG A 143 -10.35 9.60 -8.56
C ARG A 143 -11.57 8.91 -9.17
N ILE A 144 -11.88 7.68 -8.78
CA ILE A 144 -13.02 6.93 -9.32
C ILE A 144 -14.36 7.62 -9.01
N ARG A 145 -14.45 8.33 -7.88
CA ARG A 145 -15.65 9.10 -7.49
C ARG A 145 -15.69 10.52 -8.07
N SER A 146 -14.65 10.96 -8.77
CA SER A 146 -14.58 12.33 -9.30
C SER A 146 -15.41 12.49 -10.58
N SER A 147 -16.01 13.68 -10.78
CA SER A 147 -16.79 14.01 -11.98
C SER A 147 -15.95 13.93 -13.26
N SER A 148 -14.67 14.29 -13.18
CA SER A 148 -13.73 14.20 -14.31
C SER A 148 -13.50 12.76 -14.78
N PHE A 149 -13.62 11.77 -13.89
CA PHE A 149 -13.56 10.36 -14.27
C PHE A 149 -14.80 9.94 -15.06
N VAL A 150 -15.98 10.42 -14.65
CA VAL A 150 -17.25 10.16 -15.34
C VAL A 150 -17.29 10.82 -16.72
N GLU A 151 -16.76 12.05 -16.82
CA GLU A 151 -16.66 12.76 -18.10
C GLU A 151 -15.74 12.04 -19.08
N ASN A 152 -14.54 11.64 -18.65
CA ASN A 152 -13.59 10.90 -19.50
C ASN A 152 -14.04 9.48 -19.86
N TYR A 153 -14.97 8.89 -19.12
CA TYR A 153 -15.55 7.58 -19.47
C TYR A 153 -16.63 7.68 -20.56
N LYS A 154 -17.31 8.83 -20.67
CA LYS A 154 -18.41 9.03 -21.63
C LYS A 154 -17.94 9.56 -22.99
N SER A 155 -16.75 10.15 -23.06
CA SER A 155 -16.11 10.65 -24.29
C SER A 155 -15.45 9.52 -25.07
#